data_AF-A0A7S3IA04-F1
#
_entry.id   AF-A0A7S3IA04-F1
#
_cell.length_a   1.000
_cell.length_b   1.000
_cell.length_c   1.000
_cell.angle_alpha   90.00
_cell.angle_beta   90.00
_cell.angle_gamma   90.00
#
_symmetry.space_group_name_H-M   'P 1'
#
loop_
_entity.id
_entity.type
_entity.pdbx_description
1 polymer ?
#
loop_
_entity_poly.entity_id
_entity_poly.type
_entity_poly.pdbx_seq_one_letter_code
_entity_poly.pdbx_strand_id
1 'polypeptide(L)'
;NIFSGLLEGYENISDLCNKVTHKSIFTLNVGFKENHRLDGLGYLVPNKENSKLAGVLFDSTQFTNLKPCVSVMGKVSSKETTHELTKELMQDFRKQTQCDTEIATILGSYWENALPQYNVGHYKIVEEVEQQSPNWLKVSGQSLYPSGIPNCVLTSKNLVNSLVHKPIA
;
A
#
# COMPACT_ATOMS: atom_id res chain seq x y z
N ASN A 1 18.31 -1.45 2.72
CA ASN A 1 18.08 -0.02 2.96
C ASN A 1 18.08 0.63 1.58
N ILE A 2 16.92 1.13 1.11
CA ILE A 2 16.74 1.51 -0.31
C ILE A 2 17.59 2.74 -0.67
N PHE A 3 17.82 3.65 0.28
CA PHE A 3 18.47 4.93 0.02
C PHE A 3 19.97 4.96 0.32
N SER A 4 20.46 4.04 1.16
CA SER A 4 21.87 4.05 1.61
C SER A 4 22.90 3.88 0.49
N GLY A 5 22.51 3.33 -0.67
CA GLY A 5 23.41 3.20 -1.83
C GLY A 5 23.28 4.30 -2.88
N LEU A 6 22.26 5.17 -2.78
CA LEU A 6 21.97 6.21 -3.77
C LEU A 6 22.50 7.60 -3.34
N LEU A 7 22.74 7.79 -2.04
CA LEU A 7 23.10 9.07 -1.43
C LEU A 7 24.45 9.00 -0.69
N GLU A 8 25.45 8.39 -1.32
CA GLU A 8 26.82 8.35 -0.79
C GLU A 8 27.36 9.79 -0.63
N GLY A 9 27.87 10.13 0.56
CA GLY A 9 28.25 11.50 0.95
C GLY A 9 27.09 12.39 1.44
N TYR A 10 25.86 11.86 1.49
CA TYR A 10 24.66 12.51 2.05
C TYR A 10 23.94 11.57 3.03
N GLU A 11 24.72 10.87 3.86
CA GLU A 11 24.26 9.82 4.78
C GLU A 11 23.15 10.31 5.70
N ASN A 12 23.21 11.57 6.14
CA ASN A 12 22.19 12.18 6.99
C ASN A 12 20.80 12.18 6.33
N ILE A 13 20.71 12.47 5.02
CA ILE A 13 19.43 12.45 4.28
C ILE A 13 18.92 11.02 4.13
N SER A 14 19.82 10.08 3.80
CA SER A 14 19.47 8.65 3.74
C SER A 14 18.89 8.20 5.08
N ASP A 15 19.59 8.46 6.19
CA ASP A 15 19.17 8.06 7.53
C ASP A 15 17.83 8.66 7.92
N LEU A 16 17.56 9.92 7.56
CA LEU A 16 16.25 10.54 7.74
C LEU A 16 15.15 9.82 6.96
N CYS A 17 15.36 9.55 5.68
CA CYS A 17 14.41 8.80 4.86
C CYS A 17 14.13 7.40 5.44
N ASN A 18 15.13 6.78 6.05
CA ASN A 18 15.02 5.45 6.66
C ASN A 18 14.26 5.43 8.00
N LYS A 19 14.01 6.59 8.61
CA LYS A 19 13.13 6.68 9.78
C LYS A 19 11.67 6.40 9.43
N VAL A 20 11.28 6.54 8.16
CA VAL A 20 9.94 6.17 7.70
C VAL A 20 9.84 4.66 7.62
N THR A 21 8.99 4.07 8.46
CA THR A 21 8.75 2.63 8.44
C THR A 21 7.65 2.29 7.44
N HIS A 22 7.69 1.06 6.93
CA HIS A 22 6.71 0.54 5.99
C HIS A 22 6.11 -0.75 6.52
N LYS A 23 4.86 -1.00 6.15
CA LYS A 23 4.20 -2.28 6.37
C LYS A 23 4.08 -3.04 5.07
N SER A 24 4.31 -4.35 5.17
CA SER A 24 3.98 -5.29 4.10
C SER A 24 2.49 -5.63 4.14
N ILE A 25 1.94 -5.96 2.98
CA ILE A 25 0.55 -6.40 2.82
C ILE A 25 0.51 -7.61 1.89
N PHE A 26 -0.44 -8.51 2.14
CA PHE A 26 -0.70 -9.63 1.26
C PHE A 26 -2.10 -9.49 0.68
N THR A 27 -2.23 -9.69 -0.64
CA THR A 27 -3.50 -9.55 -1.34
C THR A 27 -3.85 -10.84 -2.06
N LEU A 28 -5.11 -11.25 -1.99
CA LEU A 28 -5.66 -12.29 -2.86
C LEU A 28 -6.63 -11.65 -3.85
N ASN A 29 -6.43 -11.93 -5.13
CA ASN A 29 -7.45 -11.72 -6.15
C ASN A 29 -8.19 -13.04 -6.32
N VAL A 30 -9.47 -13.08 -5.95
CA VAL A 30 -10.29 -14.30 -5.96
C VAL A 30 -11.32 -14.18 -7.07
N GLY A 31 -11.21 -15.03 -8.09
CA GLY A 31 -12.19 -15.12 -9.16
C GLY A 31 -13.15 -16.28 -8.93
N PHE A 32 -14.44 -16.05 -9.18
CA PHE A 32 -15.50 -17.03 -9.05
C PHE A 32 -15.97 -17.54 -10.41
N LYS A 33 -16.49 -18.78 -10.46
CA LYS A 33 -17.07 -19.34 -11.68
C LYS A 33 -18.40 -18.67 -12.05
N GLU A 34 -19.14 -18.24 -11.04
CA GLU A 34 -20.45 -17.62 -11.17
C GLU A 34 -20.52 -16.32 -10.34
N ASN A 35 -21.65 -15.61 -10.42
CA ASN A 35 -21.84 -14.38 -9.64
C ASN A 35 -21.93 -14.68 -8.14
N HIS A 36 -21.07 -14.03 -7.33
CA HIS A 36 -20.94 -14.23 -5.89
C HIS A 36 -22.02 -13.54 -5.04
N ARG A 37 -22.95 -12.79 -5.63
CA ARG A 37 -24.09 -12.12 -4.95
C ARG A 37 -23.69 -11.22 -3.75
N LEU A 38 -22.45 -10.74 -3.71
CA LEU A 38 -21.99 -9.78 -2.71
C LEU A 38 -22.34 -8.37 -3.18
N ASP A 39 -22.85 -7.55 -2.28
CA ASP A 39 -23.34 -6.20 -2.58
C ASP A 39 -22.56 -5.13 -1.81
N GLY A 40 -22.47 -3.94 -2.41
CA GLY A 40 -21.69 -2.82 -1.91
C GLY A 40 -20.25 -2.76 -2.44
N LEU A 41 -19.48 -1.82 -1.90
CA LEU A 41 -18.08 -1.60 -2.30
C LEU A 41 -17.14 -2.69 -1.75
N GLY A 42 -17.50 -3.27 -0.60
CA GLY A 42 -16.63 -4.08 0.22
C GLY A 42 -16.74 -3.72 1.70
N TYR A 43 -15.79 -4.16 2.52
CA TYR A 43 -15.77 -3.89 3.94
C TYR A 43 -14.35 -3.92 4.54
N LEU A 44 -14.19 -3.34 5.73
CA LEU A 44 -12.96 -3.36 6.50
C LEU A 44 -13.13 -4.18 7.77
N VAL A 45 -12.05 -4.78 8.25
CA VAL A 45 -12.05 -5.59 9.47
C VAL A 45 -11.23 -4.89 10.55
N PRO A 46 -11.88 -4.40 11.62
CA PRO A 46 -11.20 -3.74 12.73
C PRO A 46 -10.17 -4.65 13.42
N ASN A 47 -9.12 -4.07 13.99
CA ASN A 47 -8.08 -4.84 14.69
C ASN A 47 -8.60 -5.62 15.91
N LYS A 48 -9.67 -5.13 16.57
CA LYS A 48 -10.29 -5.80 17.72
C LYS A 48 -10.92 -7.16 17.38
N GLU A 49 -11.20 -7.42 16.10
CA GLU A 49 -11.74 -8.70 15.64
C GLU A 49 -10.68 -9.82 15.60
N ASN A 50 -9.41 -9.48 15.88
CA ASN A 50 -8.28 -10.41 15.89
C ASN A 50 -8.18 -11.28 14.61
N SER A 51 -8.60 -10.71 13.48
CA SER A 51 -8.54 -11.35 12.16
C SER A 51 -7.34 -10.87 11.37
N LYS A 52 -6.76 -11.79 10.59
CA LYS A 52 -5.72 -11.51 9.60
C LYS A 52 -6.25 -10.72 8.43
N LEU A 53 -7.55 -10.82 8.16
CA LEU A 53 -8.21 -9.99 7.17
C LEU A 53 -8.14 -8.51 7.61
N ALA A 54 -7.72 -7.66 6.68
CA ALA A 54 -7.74 -6.21 6.83
C ALA A 54 -9.01 -5.62 6.18
N GLY A 55 -9.42 -6.19 5.05
CA GLY A 55 -10.61 -5.78 4.33
C GLY A 55 -10.79 -6.54 3.03
N VAL A 56 -11.91 -6.30 2.38
CA VAL A 56 -12.29 -6.93 1.12
C VAL A 56 -12.94 -5.87 0.23
N LEU A 57 -12.63 -5.90 -1.06
CA LEU A 57 -13.32 -5.13 -2.09
C LEU A 57 -14.13 -6.08 -2.98
N PHE A 58 -15.36 -5.71 -3.28
CA PHE A 58 -16.23 -6.46 -4.18
C PHE A 58 -16.04 -5.94 -5.60
N ASP A 59 -14.89 -6.27 -6.20
CA ASP A 59 -14.39 -5.65 -7.43
C ASP A 59 -15.42 -5.68 -8.57
N SER A 60 -16.02 -6.84 -8.85
CA SER A 60 -17.02 -6.96 -9.93
C SER A 60 -18.37 -6.32 -9.62
N THR A 61 -18.64 -5.97 -8.36
CA THR A 61 -19.81 -5.16 -7.97
C THR A 61 -19.56 -3.69 -8.30
N GLN A 62 -18.32 -3.21 -8.13
CA GLN A 62 -17.92 -1.83 -8.46
C GLN A 62 -17.68 -1.63 -9.96
N PHE A 63 -17.06 -2.62 -10.59
CA PHE A 63 -16.66 -2.60 -12.00
C PHE A 63 -17.38 -3.73 -12.74
N THR A 64 -18.60 -3.44 -13.18
CA THR A 64 -19.53 -4.44 -13.77
C THR A 64 -19.04 -5.07 -15.07
N ASN A 65 -17.96 -4.54 -15.66
CA ASN A 65 -17.28 -5.10 -16.82
C ASN A 65 -16.28 -6.21 -16.48
N LEU A 66 -15.98 -6.42 -15.18
CA LEU A 66 -15.11 -7.51 -14.72
C LEU A 66 -15.90 -8.82 -14.63
N LYS A 67 -15.19 -9.95 -14.76
CA LYS A 67 -15.72 -11.25 -14.34
C LYS A 67 -15.92 -11.27 -12.82
N PRO A 68 -16.81 -12.13 -12.27
CA PRO A 68 -17.05 -12.22 -10.83
C PRO A 68 -15.76 -12.37 -10.02
N CYS A 69 -15.39 -11.35 -9.26
CA CYS A 69 -14.16 -11.34 -8.47
C CYS A 69 -14.20 -10.39 -7.27
N VAL A 70 -13.35 -10.70 -6.30
CA VAL A 70 -13.10 -9.86 -5.12
C VAL A 70 -11.59 -9.76 -4.84
N SER A 71 -11.20 -8.66 -4.20
CA SER A 71 -9.86 -8.44 -3.71
C SER A 71 -9.86 -8.52 -2.19
N VAL A 72 -9.14 -9.50 -1.65
CA VAL A 72 -9.04 -9.77 -0.21
C VAL A 72 -7.68 -9.27 0.28
N MET A 73 -7.67 -8.39 1.26
CA MET A 73 -6.46 -7.76 1.81
C MET A 73 -6.15 -8.33 3.20
N GLY A 74 -4.93 -8.79 3.40
CA GLY A 74 -4.46 -9.42 4.63
C GLY A 74 -3.31 -8.67 5.30
N LYS A 75 -3.34 -8.66 6.62
CA LYS A 75 -2.24 -8.23 7.49
C LYS A 75 -1.17 -9.32 7.48
N VAL A 76 0.08 -8.92 7.28
CA VAL A 76 1.22 -9.84 7.18
C VAL A 76 2.04 -9.81 8.46
N SER A 77 2.48 -10.98 8.94
CA SER A 77 3.63 -11.10 9.84
C SER A 77 4.81 -11.79 9.14
N SER A 78 6.02 -11.58 9.65
CA SER A 78 7.27 -12.00 8.99
C SER A 78 7.52 -13.52 8.93
N LYS A 79 6.61 -14.36 9.45
CA LYS A 79 6.83 -15.80 9.60
C LYS A 79 5.93 -16.68 8.72
N GLU A 80 4.97 -16.10 8.02
CA GLU A 80 3.92 -16.86 7.34
C GLU A 80 4.25 -17.09 5.86
N THR A 81 3.94 -18.28 5.36
CA THR A 81 4.03 -18.58 3.94
C THR A 81 2.82 -18.04 3.17
N THR A 82 2.99 -17.81 1.87
CA THR A 82 1.89 -17.45 0.95
C THR A 82 0.71 -18.42 1.05
N HIS A 83 0.99 -19.72 1.22
CA HIS A 83 -0.06 -20.74 1.31
C HIS A 83 -0.88 -20.63 2.61
N GLU A 84 -0.22 -20.44 3.74
CA GLU A 84 -0.88 -20.25 5.05
C GLU A 84 -1.76 -18.98 5.04
N LEU A 85 -1.20 -17.85 4.57
CA LEU A 85 -1.94 -16.60 4.44
C LEU A 85 -3.17 -16.76 3.53
N THR A 86 -3.01 -17.45 2.40
CA THR A 86 -4.13 -17.68 1.48
C THR A 86 -5.25 -18.45 2.17
N LYS A 87 -4.90 -19.52 2.88
CA LYS A 87 -5.88 -20.36 3.59
C LYS A 87 -6.61 -19.57 4.68
N GLU A 88 -5.88 -18.86 5.54
CA GLU A 88 -6.47 -18.10 6.66
C GLU A 88 -7.38 -16.96 6.16
N LEU A 89 -6.93 -16.18 5.17
CA LEU A 89 -7.73 -15.08 4.63
C LEU A 89 -9.01 -15.58 3.94
N MET A 90 -8.94 -16.70 3.22
CA MET A 90 -10.12 -17.30 2.60
C MET A 90 -11.10 -17.88 3.63
N GLN A 91 -10.58 -18.45 4.72
CA GLN A 91 -11.42 -18.91 5.83
C GLN A 91 -12.17 -17.74 6.48
N ASP A 92 -11.46 -16.65 6.79
CA ASP A 92 -12.06 -15.45 7.38
C ASP A 92 -13.07 -14.79 6.43
N PHE A 93 -12.72 -14.66 5.14
CA PHE A 93 -13.62 -14.13 4.11
C PHE A 93 -14.92 -14.94 4.02
N ARG A 94 -14.84 -16.28 3.91
CA ARG A 94 -16.04 -17.12 3.82
C ARG A 94 -16.85 -17.08 5.11
N LYS A 95 -16.20 -17.05 6.27
CA LYS A 95 -16.88 -16.94 7.56
C LYS A 95 -17.70 -15.64 7.68
N GLN A 96 -17.15 -14.53 7.21
CA GLN A 96 -17.77 -13.21 7.35
C GLN A 96 -18.83 -12.93 6.28
N THR A 97 -18.61 -13.41 5.05
CA THR A 97 -19.51 -13.14 3.92
C THR A 97 -20.53 -14.23 3.66
N GLN A 98 -20.29 -15.45 4.17
CA GLN A 98 -21.06 -16.65 3.84
C GLN A 98 -21.10 -16.97 2.33
N CYS A 99 -20.18 -16.39 1.55
CA CYS A 99 -20.06 -16.67 0.12
C CYS A 99 -19.58 -18.11 -0.11
N ASP A 100 -20.46 -18.93 -0.68
CA ASP A 100 -20.24 -20.34 -1.01
C ASP A 100 -19.97 -20.57 -2.49
N THR A 101 -19.95 -19.51 -3.30
CA THR A 101 -19.74 -19.57 -4.75
C THR A 101 -18.42 -20.24 -5.09
N GLU A 102 -18.44 -21.08 -6.12
CA GLU A 102 -17.27 -21.84 -6.53
C GLU A 102 -16.14 -20.92 -7.03
N ILE A 103 -14.95 -21.11 -6.48
CA ILE A 103 -13.76 -20.34 -6.83
C ILE A 103 -13.15 -20.92 -8.10
N ALA A 104 -12.96 -20.08 -9.11
CA ALA A 104 -12.28 -20.42 -10.35
C ALA A 104 -10.75 -20.22 -10.23
N THR A 105 -10.32 -19.16 -9.55
CA THR A 105 -8.90 -18.82 -9.42
C THR A 105 -8.62 -18.04 -8.15
N ILE A 106 -7.41 -18.18 -7.63
CA ILE A 106 -6.87 -17.35 -6.55
C ILE A 106 -5.46 -16.97 -6.95
N LEU A 107 -5.18 -15.66 -6.97
CA LEU A 107 -3.84 -15.12 -7.15
C LEU A 107 -3.42 -14.37 -5.89
N GLY A 108 -2.46 -14.96 -5.16
CA GLY A 108 -1.84 -14.32 -4.01
C GLY A 108 -0.64 -13.47 -4.41
N SER A 109 -0.52 -12.29 -3.82
CA SER A 109 0.63 -11.39 -4.04
C SER A 109 1.10 -10.80 -2.72
N TYR A 110 2.40 -10.93 -2.48
CA TYR A 110 3.07 -10.38 -1.32
C TYR A 110 3.75 -9.06 -1.70
N TRP A 111 3.39 -8.00 -0.98
CA TRP A 111 3.92 -6.66 -1.21
C TRP A 111 4.78 -6.26 -0.02
N GLU A 112 6.09 -6.45 -0.15
CA GLU A 112 7.05 -6.11 0.89
C GLU A 112 7.19 -4.59 1.03
N ASN A 113 7.13 -4.07 2.26
CA ASN A 113 7.35 -2.65 2.57
C ASN A 113 6.50 -1.67 1.72
N ALA A 114 5.28 -2.08 1.36
CA ALA A 114 4.45 -1.37 0.40
C ALA A 114 3.76 -0.12 0.96
N LEU A 115 3.44 -0.12 2.26
CA LEU A 115 2.62 0.90 2.90
C LEU A 115 3.45 1.76 3.86
N PRO A 116 3.87 2.98 3.49
CA PRO A 116 4.57 3.88 4.41
C PRO A 116 3.68 4.24 5.61
N GLN A 117 4.28 4.37 6.78
CA GLN A 117 3.59 4.66 8.04
C GLN A 117 3.95 6.07 8.54
N TYR A 118 3.03 7.02 8.38
CA TYR A 118 3.20 8.38 8.88
C TYR A 118 2.83 8.47 10.36
N ASN A 119 3.73 8.02 11.22
CA ASN A 119 3.54 8.10 12.67
C ASN A 119 3.61 9.56 13.15
N VAL A 120 3.23 9.78 14.41
CA VAL A 120 3.34 11.11 15.05
C VAL A 120 4.76 11.64 14.88
N GLY A 121 4.88 12.86 14.34
CA GLY A 121 6.18 13.50 14.05
C GLY A 121 6.71 13.26 12.64
N HIS A 122 5.99 12.56 11.77
CA HIS A 122 6.39 12.35 10.36
C HIS A 122 6.75 13.65 9.63
N TYR A 123 5.99 14.72 9.84
CA TYR A 123 6.25 16.03 9.22
C TYR A 123 7.65 16.59 9.54
N LYS A 124 8.20 16.30 10.73
CA LYS A 124 9.55 16.73 11.11
C LYS A 124 10.63 16.04 10.29
N ILE A 125 10.41 14.76 9.97
CA ILE A 125 11.32 14.02 9.08
C ILE A 125 11.32 14.67 7.69
N VAL A 126 10.14 15.05 7.18
CA VAL A 126 10.02 15.73 5.89
C VAL A 126 10.74 17.09 5.91
N GLU A 127 10.50 17.90 6.94
CA GLU A 127 11.18 19.19 7.11
C GLU A 127 12.71 19.04 7.19
N GLU A 128 13.22 18.08 7.96
CA GLU A 128 14.66 17.81 8.07
C GLU A 128 15.25 17.36 6.73
N VAL A 129 14.56 16.49 5.98
CA VAL A 129 15.00 16.07 4.64
C VAL A 129 15.05 17.28 3.70
N GLU A 130 14.03 18.12 3.69
CA GLU A 130 13.97 19.31 2.83
C GLU A 130 15.06 20.34 3.18
N GLN A 131 15.32 20.56 4.47
CA GLN A 131 16.34 21.50 4.96
C GLN A 131 17.77 21.03 4.66
N GLN A 132 18.02 19.73 4.78
CA GLN A 132 19.35 19.16 4.58
C GLN A 132 19.63 18.80 3.12
N SER A 133 18.61 18.71 2.27
CA SER A 133 18.78 18.44 0.85
C SER A 133 19.51 19.60 0.16
N PRO A 134 20.63 19.36 -0.53
CA PRO A 134 21.29 20.40 -1.30
C PRO A 134 20.38 20.91 -2.42
N ASN A 135 20.65 22.12 -2.93
CA ASN A 135 19.79 22.77 -3.92
C ASN A 135 19.56 21.95 -5.21
N TRP A 136 20.55 21.14 -5.59
CA TRP A 136 20.49 20.27 -6.77
C TRP A 136 19.73 18.95 -6.55
N LEU A 137 19.43 18.59 -5.29
CA LEU A 137 18.71 17.37 -4.94
C LEU A 137 17.29 17.72 -4.48
N LYS A 138 16.32 16.96 -4.99
CA LYS A 138 14.95 16.97 -4.49
C LYS A 138 14.48 15.55 -4.26
N VAL A 139 13.96 15.29 -3.07
CA VAL A 139 13.38 13.99 -2.70
C VAL A 139 11.87 14.09 -2.82
N SER A 140 11.24 13.06 -3.42
CA SER A 140 9.80 12.95 -3.61
C SER A 140 9.32 11.52 -3.41
N GLY A 141 8.00 11.33 -3.48
CA GLY A 141 7.36 10.02 -3.40
C GLY A 141 6.65 9.75 -2.08
N GLN A 142 5.85 8.68 -2.08
CA GLN A 142 4.91 8.39 -1.02
C GLN A 142 5.56 8.06 0.34
N SER A 143 6.86 7.80 0.42
CA SER A 143 7.53 7.59 1.71
C SER A 143 7.55 8.87 2.53
N LEU A 144 7.70 10.04 1.90
CA LEU A 144 7.76 11.33 2.60
C LEU A 144 6.47 12.14 2.47
N TYR A 145 5.85 12.10 1.30
CA TYR A 145 4.68 12.91 0.95
C TYR A 145 3.42 12.06 0.89
N PRO A 146 2.21 12.67 0.97
CA PRO A 146 0.96 11.93 1.04
C PRO A 146 0.83 10.82 0.00
N SER A 147 0.45 9.63 0.45
CA SER A 147 0.24 8.46 -0.39
C SER A 147 -1.06 8.55 -1.20
N GLY A 148 -1.20 7.63 -2.17
CA GLY A 148 -2.33 7.56 -3.08
C GLY A 148 -2.00 8.15 -4.45
N ILE A 149 -2.51 7.51 -5.51
CA ILE A 149 -2.18 7.85 -6.90
C ILE A 149 -2.39 9.35 -7.21
N PRO A 150 -3.53 9.99 -6.85
CA PRO A 150 -3.71 11.42 -7.12
C PRO A 150 -2.68 12.30 -6.44
N ASN A 151 -2.29 11.97 -5.20
CA ASN A 151 -1.29 12.72 -4.45
C ASN A 151 0.12 12.53 -5.03
N CYS A 152 0.46 11.32 -5.47
CA CYS A 152 1.72 11.07 -6.17
C CYS A 152 1.81 11.95 -7.43
N VAL A 153 0.76 11.98 -8.25
CA VAL A 153 0.71 12.81 -9.46
C VAL A 153 0.82 14.30 -9.12
N LEU A 154 0.04 14.79 -8.15
CA LEU A 154 0.04 16.20 -7.77
C LEU A 154 1.38 16.63 -7.18
N THR A 155 1.96 15.82 -6.30
CA THR A 155 3.26 16.09 -5.67
C THR A 155 4.36 16.15 -6.72
N SER A 156 4.41 15.19 -7.64
CA SER A 156 5.38 15.21 -8.74
C SER A 156 5.21 16.43 -9.64
N LYS A 157 3.97 16.81 -9.98
CA LYS A 157 3.69 18.01 -10.78
C LYS A 157 4.17 19.28 -10.08
N ASN A 158 3.85 19.45 -8.80
CA ASN A 158 4.24 20.62 -8.02
C ASN A 158 5.76 20.71 -7.87
N LEU A 159 6.42 19.57 -7.67
CA LEU A 159 7.88 19.51 -7.63
C LEU A 159 8.50 20.01 -8.94
N VAL A 160 8.07 19.49 -10.08
CA VAL A 160 8.57 19.92 -11.39
C VAL A 160 8.34 21.42 -11.61
N ASN A 161 7.16 21.93 -11.27
CA ASN A 161 6.88 23.37 -11.38
C ASN A 161 7.84 24.23 -10.54
N SER A 162 8.20 23.76 -9.34
CA SER A 162 9.15 24.45 -8.46
C SER A 162 10.58 24.51 -9.01
N LEU A 163 10.93 23.58 -9.90
CA LEU A 163 12.23 23.54 -10.58
C LEU A 163 12.28 24.48 -11.79
N VAL A 164 11.20 24.57 -12.56
CA VAL A 164 11.13 25.39 -13.79
C VAL A 164 11.07 26.89 -13.49
N HIS A 165 10.50 27.28 -12.35
CA HIS A 165 10.31 28.70 -11.97
C HIS A 165 11.44 29.27 -11.10
N LYS A 166 12.50 28.49 -10.82
CA LYS A 166 13.70 29.02 -10.18
C LYS A 166 14.71 29.40 -11.27
N PRO A 167 15.18 30.67 -11.34
CA PRO A 167 16.35 30.98 -12.14
C PRO A 167 17.49 30.12 -11.60
N ILE A 168 18.19 29.43 -12.49
CA ILE A 168 19.46 28.79 -12.17
C ILE A 168 20.39 29.93 -11.73
N ALA A 169 20.69 30.00 -10.43
CA ALA A 169 21.67 30.92 -9.87
C ALA A 169 23.08 30.35 -10.05
#